data_AF-A0A2A4VTK5-F1
#
_entry.id   AF-A0A2A4VTK5-F1
#
_cell.length_a   1.000
_cell.length_b   1.000
_cell.length_c   1.000
_cell.angle_alpha   90.00
_cell.angle_beta   90.00
_cell.angle_gamma   90.00
#
_symmetry.space_group_name_H-M   'P 1'
#
loop_
_entity.id
_entity.type
_entity.pdbx_description
1 polymer ?
#
loop_
_entity_poly.entity_id
_entity_poly.type
_entity_poly.pdbx_seq_one_letter_code
_entity_poly.pdbx_strand_id
1 'polypeptide(L)'
;MNTNENSQIAAIEILENKRRATLLVFIYYFSSWQLGWIMTKYFSTAMNTYVYYFFGVLLILGTLGSLWHLNNLFKVSKLLKKHPELNPMINDERSCSLKNKSMAYGFTASIATSALFLAISTVADAFIYTETTLISANLVAHTTLVVTVLASVIAYAILEQQE
;
A
#
# COMPACT_ATOMS: atom_id res chain seq x y z
N MET A 1 5.56 23.03 35.97
CA MET A 1 5.33 22.23 34.76
C MET A 1 4.21 21.25 35.06
N ASN A 2 3.08 21.39 34.37
CA ASN A 2 1.81 20.75 34.72
C ASN A 2 1.83 19.26 34.36
N THR A 3 1.50 18.40 35.31
CA THR A 3 1.28 16.95 35.12
C THR A 3 0.29 16.61 34.01
N ASN A 4 -0.59 17.56 33.65
CA ASN A 4 -1.59 17.44 32.60
C ASN A 4 -1.01 17.54 31.17
N GLU A 5 0.04 18.34 30.95
CA GLU A 5 0.71 18.45 29.63
C GLU A 5 1.51 17.19 29.31
N ASN A 6 2.21 16.62 30.30
CA ASN A 6 2.96 15.37 30.11
C ASN A 6 2.03 14.19 29.80
N SER A 7 0.81 14.19 30.34
CA SER A 7 -0.22 13.17 30.07
C SER A 7 -0.76 13.27 28.64
N GLN A 8 -0.98 14.49 28.15
CA GLN A 8 -1.46 14.73 26.78
C GLN A 8 -0.40 14.42 25.72
N ILE A 9 0.87 14.79 25.95
CA ILE A 9 1.98 14.48 25.06
C ILE A 9 2.16 12.95 24.94
N ALA A 10 2.12 12.23 26.05
CA ALA A 10 2.21 10.77 26.05
C ALA A 10 1.04 10.10 25.30
N ALA A 11 -0.18 10.64 25.40
CA ALA A 11 -1.34 10.12 24.68
C ALA A 11 -1.23 10.30 23.16
N ILE A 12 -0.69 11.44 22.70
CA ILE A 12 -0.46 11.73 21.29
C ILE A 12 0.60 10.78 20.71
N GLU A 13 1.72 10.59 21.41
CA GLU A 13 2.79 9.69 20.97
C GLU A 13 2.31 8.23 20.84
N ILE A 14 1.46 7.77 21.77
CA ILE A 14 0.83 6.45 21.69
C ILE A 14 -0.09 6.33 20.47
N LEU A 15 -0.86 7.38 20.16
CA LEU A 15 -1.75 7.40 18.99
C LEU A 15 -0.97 7.39 17.67
N GLU A 16 0.10 8.18 17.56
CA GLU A 16 0.98 8.20 16.39
C GLU A 16 1.67 6.85 16.18
N ASN A 17 2.22 6.25 17.23
CA ASN A 17 2.83 4.91 17.14
C ASN A 17 1.83 3.84 16.72
N LYS A 18 0.58 3.90 17.20
CA LYS A 18 -0.49 2.99 16.76
C LYS A 18 -0.87 3.21 15.30
N ARG A 19 -0.94 4.46 14.84
CA ARG A 19 -1.21 4.80 13.43
C ARG A 19 -0.12 4.23 12.52
N ARG A 20 1.15 4.46 12.87
CA ARG A 20 2.31 3.93 12.13
C ARG A 20 2.31 2.40 12.08
N ALA A 21 2.14 1.74 13.23
CA ALA A 21 2.06 0.28 13.28
C ALA A 21 0.93 -0.25 12.39
N THR A 22 -0.23 0.41 12.42
CA THR A 22 -1.40 0.07 11.61
C THR A 22 -1.12 0.20 10.11
N LEU A 23 -0.38 1.23 9.69
CA LEU A 23 0.03 1.45 8.30
C LEU A 23 1.08 0.42 7.84
N LEU A 24 2.09 0.12 8.66
CA LEU A 24 3.09 -0.89 8.34
C LEU A 24 2.46 -2.29 8.20
N VAL A 25 1.53 -2.62 9.08
CA VAL A 25 0.76 -3.86 9.01
C VAL A 25 -0.09 -3.91 7.73
N PHE A 26 -0.70 -2.80 7.33
CA PHE A 26 -1.41 -2.72 6.05
C PHE A 26 -0.48 -2.93 4.86
N ILE A 27 0.66 -2.25 4.81
CA ILE A 27 1.66 -2.42 3.74
C ILE A 27 2.04 -3.89 3.62
N TYR A 28 2.33 -4.55 4.74
CA TYR A 28 2.73 -5.95 4.75
C TYR A 28 1.64 -6.88 4.20
N TYR A 29 0.41 -6.78 4.71
CA TYR A 29 -0.68 -7.66 4.28
C TYR A 29 -1.13 -7.37 2.85
N PHE A 30 -1.22 -6.09 2.47
CA PHE A 30 -1.58 -5.71 1.11
C PHE A 30 -0.51 -6.16 0.12
N SER A 31 0.79 -5.95 0.40
CA SER A 31 1.88 -6.42 -0.47
C SER A 31 1.87 -7.95 -0.60
N SER A 32 1.71 -8.67 0.51
CA SER A 32 1.66 -10.14 0.50
C SER A 32 0.48 -10.67 -0.33
N TRP A 33 -0.68 -10.02 -0.20
CA TRP A 33 -1.88 -10.36 -0.96
C TRP A 33 -1.66 -10.14 -2.47
N GLN A 34 -1.23 -8.94 -2.86
CA GLN A 34 -1.08 -8.57 -4.26
C GLN A 34 0.05 -9.36 -4.92
N LEU A 35 1.20 -9.52 -4.25
CA LEU A 35 2.31 -10.33 -4.75
C LEU A 35 1.91 -11.81 -4.89
N GLY A 36 1.24 -12.38 -3.88
CA GLY A 36 0.73 -13.75 -3.94
C GLY A 36 -0.22 -13.96 -5.12
N TRP A 37 -1.11 -13.00 -5.37
CA TRP A 37 -2.04 -13.05 -6.51
C TRP A 37 -1.33 -12.94 -7.86
N ILE A 38 -0.44 -11.96 -8.03
CA ILE A 38 0.30 -11.74 -9.27
C ILE A 38 1.11 -12.98 -9.63
N MET A 39 1.86 -13.52 -8.67
CA MET A 39 2.72 -14.69 -8.88
C MET A 39 1.89 -15.93 -9.22
N THR A 40 0.87 -16.25 -8.41
CA THR A 40 0.04 -17.44 -8.66
C THR A 40 -0.82 -17.36 -9.91
N LYS A 41 -1.21 -16.16 -10.37
CA LYS A 41 -2.05 -15.98 -11.55
C LYS A 41 -1.26 -15.90 -12.86
N TYR A 42 -0.17 -15.14 -12.89
CA TYR A 42 0.55 -14.84 -14.14
C TYR A 42 1.83 -15.67 -14.32
N PHE A 43 2.37 -16.26 -13.25
CA PHE A 43 3.64 -16.98 -13.28
C PHE A 43 3.52 -18.46 -12.87
N SER A 44 2.30 -19.00 -12.73
CA SER A 44 2.07 -20.38 -12.24
C SER A 44 2.81 -21.45 -13.05
N THR A 45 2.89 -21.29 -14.37
CA THR A 45 3.56 -22.23 -15.28
C THR A 45 5.08 -22.13 -15.24
N ALA A 46 5.63 -20.99 -14.84
CA ALA A 46 7.07 -20.74 -14.75
C ALA A 46 7.65 -21.09 -13.36
N MET A 47 6.80 -21.38 -12.38
CA MET A 47 7.20 -21.64 -11.00
C MET A 47 7.25 -23.12 -10.65
N ASN A 48 8.23 -23.50 -9.84
CA ASN A 48 8.25 -24.77 -9.13
C ASN A 48 7.07 -24.86 -8.13
N THR A 49 6.56 -26.07 -7.89
CA THR A 49 5.44 -26.37 -6.98
C THR A 49 5.56 -25.77 -5.56
N TYR A 50 6.74 -25.81 -4.93
CA TYR A 50 6.97 -25.21 -3.62
C TYR A 50 6.87 -23.69 -3.64
N VAL A 51 7.41 -23.05 -4.69
CA VAL A 51 7.33 -21.59 -4.88
C VAL A 51 5.88 -21.17 -5.11
N TYR A 52 5.13 -21.95 -5.91
CA TYR A 52 3.70 -21.74 -6.11
C TYR A 52 2.93 -21.81 -4.78
N TYR A 53 3.17 -22.85 -3.96
CA TYR A 53 2.50 -22.96 -2.66
C TYR A 53 2.89 -21.84 -1.68
N PHE A 54 4.16 -21.42 -1.67
CA PHE A 54 4.60 -20.29 -0.87
C PHE A 54 3.80 -19.01 -1.21
N PHE A 55 3.67 -18.68 -2.51
CA PHE A 55 2.86 -17.53 -2.93
C PHE A 55 1.36 -17.74 -2.68
N GLY A 56 0.87 -18.98 -2.73
CA GLY A 56 -0.50 -19.31 -2.33
C GLY A 56 -0.76 -19.05 -0.84
N VAL A 57 0.19 -19.37 0.04
CA VAL A 57 0.09 -19.07 1.48
C VAL A 57 0.16 -17.55 1.71
N LEU A 58 1.07 -16.83 1.04
CA LEU A 58 1.13 -15.37 1.10
C LEU A 58 -0.17 -14.71 0.66
N LEU A 59 -0.79 -15.22 -0.42
CA LEU A 59 -2.09 -14.77 -0.90
C LEU A 59 -3.16 -14.90 0.19
N ILE A 60 -3.28 -16.07 0.82
CA ILE A 60 -4.29 -16.34 1.86
C ILE A 60 -4.06 -15.45 3.08
N LEU A 61 -2.83 -15.42 3.61
CA LEU A 61 -2.49 -14.63 4.80
C LEU A 61 -2.66 -13.13 4.54
N GLY A 62 -2.22 -12.65 3.37
CA GLY A 62 -2.39 -11.27 2.94
C GLY A 62 -3.87 -10.88 2.80
N THR A 63 -4.69 -11.76 2.23
CA THR A 63 -6.13 -11.52 2.07
C THR A 63 -6.82 -11.41 3.43
N LEU A 64 -6.57 -12.37 4.33
CA LEU A 64 -7.16 -12.37 5.67
C LEU A 64 -6.73 -11.14 6.49
N GLY A 65 -5.45 -10.78 6.43
CA GLY A 65 -4.94 -9.58 7.09
C GLY A 65 -5.52 -8.28 6.53
N SER A 66 -5.70 -8.20 5.22
CA SER A 66 -6.32 -7.05 4.55
C SER A 66 -7.80 -6.90 4.92
N LEU A 67 -8.55 -8.01 5.00
CA LEU A 67 -9.94 -8.01 5.46
C LEU A 67 -10.07 -7.57 6.92
N TRP A 68 -9.18 -8.06 7.79
CA TRP A 68 -9.11 -7.60 9.18
C TRP A 68 -8.86 -6.10 9.27
N HIS A 69 -7.95 -5.57 8.44
CA HIS A 69 -7.66 -4.15 8.39
C HIS A 69 -8.85 -3.31 7.90
N LEU A 70 -9.56 -3.75 6.85
CA LEU A 70 -10.79 -3.11 6.36
C LEU A 70 -11.88 -3.07 7.44
N ASN A 71 -12.04 -4.14 8.20
CA ASN A 71 -12.99 -4.18 9.33
C ASN A 71 -12.61 -3.14 10.40
N ASN A 72 -11.32 -2.96 10.69
CA ASN A 72 -10.86 -1.93 11.63
C ASN A 72 -11.13 -0.52 11.09
N LEU A 73 -10.89 -0.25 9.80
CA LEU A 73 -11.23 1.02 9.18
C LEU A 73 -12.74 1.31 9.26
N PHE A 74 -13.59 0.30 9.06
CA PHE A 74 -15.03 0.43 9.22
C PHE A 74 -15.43 0.80 10.65
N LYS A 75 -14.82 0.15 11.66
CA LYS A 75 -15.03 0.48 13.08
C LYS A 75 -14.60 1.91 13.40
N VAL A 76 -13.43 2.33 12.94
CA VAL A 76 -12.92 3.70 13.11
C VAL A 76 -13.86 4.71 12.44
N SER A 77 -14.29 4.45 11.20
CA SER A 77 -15.25 5.32 10.51
C SER A 77 -16.58 5.45 11.27
N LYS A 78 -17.11 4.33 11.80
CA LYS A 78 -18.33 4.34 12.62
C LYS A 78 -18.14 5.15 13.91
N LEU A 79 -16.94 5.12 14.50
CA LEU A 79 -16.61 5.88 15.71
C LEU A 79 -16.47 7.38 15.41
N LEU A 80 -15.81 7.75 14.31
CA LEU A 80 -15.69 9.14 13.87
C LEU A 80 -17.06 9.76 13.51
N LYS A 81 -17.99 8.97 12.99
CA LYS A 81 -19.38 9.42 12.76
C LYS A 81 -20.15 9.70 14.06
N LYS A 82 -19.80 9.02 15.16
CA LYS A 82 -20.42 9.25 16.48
C LYS A 82 -19.79 10.43 17.22
N HIS A 83 -18.52 10.72 16.92
CA HIS A 83 -17.70 11.75 17.57
C HIS A 83 -17.11 12.70 16.53
N PRO A 84 -17.94 13.56 15.90
CA PRO A 84 -17.50 14.47 14.84
C PRO A 84 -16.41 15.45 15.29
N GLU A 85 -16.31 15.73 16.59
CA GLU A 85 -15.27 16.56 17.21
C GLU A 85 -13.85 16.01 17.02
N LEU A 86 -13.70 14.70 16.79
CA LEU A 86 -12.39 14.06 16.55
C LEU A 86 -11.90 14.25 15.11
N ASN A 87 -12.79 14.56 14.18
CA ASN A 87 -12.45 14.69 12.76
C ASN A 87 -11.45 15.84 12.47
N PRO A 88 -11.63 17.07 12.98
CA PRO A 88 -10.66 18.15 12.78
C PRO A 88 -9.31 17.88 13.48
N MET A 89 -9.30 17.08 14.56
CA MET A 89 -8.05 16.70 15.24
C MET A 89 -7.21 15.68 14.43
N ILE A 90 -7.86 14.85 13.61
CA ILE A 90 -7.20 13.82 12.79
C ILE A 90 -6.86 14.32 11.38
N ASN A 91 -7.60 15.32 10.89
CA ASN A 91 -7.43 15.95 9.60
C ASN A 91 -6.99 17.41 9.74
N ASP A 92 -6.01 17.64 10.61
CA ASP A 92 -5.34 18.93 10.69
C ASP A 92 -4.59 19.24 9.39
N GLU A 93 -4.17 20.51 9.22
CA GLU A 93 -3.48 20.96 8.02
C GLU A 93 -2.20 20.16 7.75
N ARG A 94 -1.49 19.73 8.81
CA ARG A 94 -0.31 18.86 8.72
C ARG A 94 -0.68 17.50 8.12
N SER A 95 -1.68 16.81 8.67
CA SER A 95 -2.12 15.51 8.14
C SER A 95 -2.65 15.63 6.72
N CYS A 96 -3.28 16.75 6.35
CA CYS A 96 -3.72 17.01 4.98
C CYS A 96 -2.51 17.19 4.03
N SER A 97 -1.51 17.99 4.43
CA SER A 97 -0.27 18.20 3.69
C SER A 97 0.48 16.88 3.46
N LEU A 98 0.64 16.07 4.51
CA LEU A 98 1.28 14.75 4.43
C LEU A 98 0.57 13.81 3.44
N LYS A 99 -0.78 13.78 3.45
CA LYS A 99 -1.57 12.99 2.49
C LYS A 99 -1.36 13.47 1.06
N ASN A 100 -1.33 14.78 0.82
CA ASN A 100 -1.12 15.31 -0.52
C ASN A 100 0.29 14.99 -1.04
N LYS A 101 1.33 15.16 -0.21
CA LYS A 101 2.70 14.77 -0.55
C LYS A 101 2.79 13.28 -0.84
N SER A 102 2.19 12.43 -0.01
CA SER A 102 2.23 10.98 -0.21
C SER A 102 1.50 10.53 -1.48
N MET A 103 0.36 11.14 -1.81
CA MET A 103 -0.33 10.93 -3.09
C MET A 103 0.53 11.34 -4.29
N ALA A 104 1.30 12.43 -4.19
CA ALA A 104 2.21 12.84 -5.25
C ALA A 104 3.33 11.80 -5.51
N TYR A 105 3.85 11.16 -4.47
CA TYR A 105 4.76 10.02 -4.63
C TYR A 105 4.08 8.82 -5.30
N GLY A 106 2.84 8.51 -4.92
CA GLY A 106 2.03 7.48 -5.59
C GLY A 106 1.86 7.74 -7.09
N PHE A 107 1.50 8.97 -7.45
CA PHE A 107 1.36 9.41 -8.83
C PHE A 107 2.69 9.33 -9.60
N THR A 108 3.78 9.77 -8.98
CA THR A 108 5.12 9.68 -9.60
C THR A 108 5.50 8.21 -9.86
N ALA A 109 5.23 7.32 -8.90
CA ALA A 109 5.49 5.89 -9.05
C ALA A 109 4.62 5.26 -10.15
N SER A 110 3.36 5.71 -10.30
CA SER A 110 2.46 5.21 -11.36
C SER A 110 2.96 5.57 -12.76
N ILE A 111 3.43 6.81 -12.94
CA ILE A 111 4.06 7.26 -14.18
C ILE A 111 5.33 6.46 -14.45
N ALA A 112 6.22 6.35 -13.46
CA ALA A 112 7.48 5.62 -13.60
C ALA A 112 7.25 4.15 -13.97
N THR A 113 6.28 3.49 -13.34
CA THR A 113 5.92 2.09 -13.64
C THR A 113 5.35 1.95 -15.05
N SER A 114 4.49 2.89 -15.46
CA SER A 114 3.92 2.90 -16.82
C SER A 114 5.00 3.13 -17.88
N ALA A 115 5.96 4.03 -17.61
CA ALA A 115 7.10 4.27 -18.48
C ALA A 115 8.03 3.04 -18.58
N LEU A 116 8.23 2.31 -17.46
CA LEU A 116 9.00 1.08 -17.46
C LEU A 116 8.33 -0.01 -18.30
N PHE A 117 7.01 -0.21 -18.15
CA PHE A 117 6.28 -1.17 -18.99
C PHE A 117 6.32 -0.79 -20.48
N LEU A 118 6.25 0.50 -20.80
CA LEU A 118 6.40 0.98 -22.18
C LEU A 118 7.81 0.68 -22.72
N ALA A 119 8.86 0.94 -21.94
CA ALA A 119 10.23 0.63 -22.32
C ALA A 119 10.47 -0.88 -22.52
N ILE A 120 9.88 -1.71 -21.65
CA ILE A 120 9.94 -3.17 -21.81
C ILE A 120 9.25 -3.59 -23.11
N SER A 121 8.08 -3.03 -23.41
CA SER A 121 7.36 -3.30 -24.66
C SER A 121 8.19 -2.92 -25.88
N THR A 122 8.78 -1.73 -25.91
CA THR A 122 9.57 -1.28 -27.07
C THR A 122 10.85 -2.10 -27.27
N VAL A 123 11.51 -2.51 -26.19
CA VAL A 123 12.69 -3.39 -26.26
C VAL A 123 12.29 -4.80 -26.71
N ALA A 124 11.19 -5.35 -26.21
CA ALA A 124 10.68 -6.64 -26.66
C ALA A 124 10.36 -6.62 -28.16
N ASP A 125 9.65 -5.59 -28.64
CA ASP A 125 9.34 -5.42 -30.07
C ASP A 125 10.60 -5.27 -30.93
N ALA A 126 11.64 -4.62 -30.43
CA ALA A 126 12.87 -4.36 -31.18
C ALA A 126 13.84 -5.56 -31.24
N PHE A 127 13.89 -6.42 -30.22
CA PHE A 127 14.91 -7.47 -30.08
C PHE A 127 14.36 -8.89 -30.02
N ILE A 128 13.08 -9.06 -29.72
CA ILE A 128 12.46 -10.35 -29.44
C ILE A 128 11.33 -10.54 -30.46
N TYR A 129 11.66 -11.09 -31.63
CA TYR A 129 10.73 -11.52 -32.69
C TYR A 129 9.88 -12.74 -32.26
N THR A 130 9.29 -12.70 -31.08
CA THR A 130 8.40 -13.76 -30.61
C THR A 130 7.09 -13.15 -30.12
N GLU A 131 6.01 -13.54 -30.80
CA GLU A 131 4.59 -13.33 -30.46
C GLU A 131 4.22 -13.79 -29.02
N THR A 132 5.16 -14.38 -28.29
CA THR A 132 4.96 -15.01 -26.97
C THR A 132 5.21 -14.09 -25.77
N THR A 133 5.70 -12.85 -25.95
CA THR A 133 5.94 -11.91 -24.84
C THR A 133 4.89 -10.80 -24.74
N LEU A 134 3.62 -11.11 -25.08
CA LEU A 134 2.51 -10.19 -24.84
C LEU A 134 2.23 -10.06 -23.34
N ILE A 135 2.82 -9.02 -22.72
CA ILE A 135 2.46 -8.61 -21.36
C ILE A 135 0.98 -8.18 -21.39
N SER A 136 0.13 -8.94 -20.69
CA SER A 136 -1.30 -8.63 -20.69
C SER A 136 -1.58 -7.23 -20.12
N ALA A 137 -2.48 -6.48 -20.75
CA ALA A 137 -2.91 -5.16 -20.25
C ALA A 137 -3.42 -5.23 -18.80
N ASN A 138 -4.05 -6.34 -18.42
CA ASN A 138 -4.48 -6.58 -17.04
C ASN A 138 -3.31 -6.66 -16.06
N LEU A 139 -2.20 -7.32 -16.42
CA LEU A 139 -1.01 -7.39 -15.57
C LEU A 139 -0.39 -6.00 -15.39
N VAL A 140 -0.31 -5.21 -16.47
CA VAL A 140 0.19 -3.83 -16.43
C VAL A 140 -0.68 -2.96 -15.51
N ALA A 141 -1.99 -2.91 -15.77
CA ALA A 141 -2.92 -2.10 -14.98
C ALA A 141 -2.89 -2.48 -13.50
N HIS A 142 -2.87 -3.78 -13.21
CA HIS A 142 -2.83 -4.27 -11.85
C HIS A 142 -1.51 -3.93 -11.15
N THR A 143 -0.37 -4.14 -11.79
CA THR A 143 0.95 -3.81 -11.22
C THR A 143 1.08 -2.32 -10.97
N THR A 144 0.68 -1.48 -11.93
CA THR A 144 0.67 -0.02 -11.77
C THR A 144 -0.19 0.41 -10.59
N LEU A 145 -1.39 -0.16 -10.42
CA LEU A 145 -2.25 0.13 -9.28
C LEU A 145 -1.58 -0.25 -7.95
N VAL A 146 -1.01 -1.45 -7.87
CA VAL A 146 -0.34 -1.94 -6.65
C VAL A 146 0.84 -1.04 -6.28
N VAL A 147 1.69 -0.70 -7.24
CA VAL A 147 2.83 0.20 -7.03
C VAL A 147 2.36 1.59 -6.59
N THR A 148 1.31 2.13 -7.21
CA THR A 148 0.73 3.43 -6.83
C THR A 148 0.28 3.44 -5.37
N VAL A 149 -0.47 2.41 -4.95
CA VAL A 149 -0.96 2.29 -3.57
C VAL A 149 0.19 2.13 -2.59
N LEU A 150 1.12 1.21 -2.86
CA LEU A 150 2.25 0.95 -1.97
C LEU A 150 3.16 2.18 -1.84
N ALA A 151 3.51 2.83 -2.95
CA ALA A 151 4.33 4.04 -2.93
C ALA A 151 3.65 5.16 -2.13
N SER A 152 2.33 5.35 -2.27
CA SER A 152 1.58 6.33 -1.49
C SER A 152 1.63 6.04 0.02
N VAL A 153 1.40 4.79 0.41
CA VAL A 153 1.33 4.43 1.84
C VAL A 153 2.72 4.40 2.48
N ILE A 154 3.74 3.89 1.76
CA ILE A 154 5.12 3.90 2.22
C ILE A 154 5.62 5.35 2.34
N ALA A 155 5.37 6.20 1.34
CA ALA A 155 5.74 7.61 1.42
C ALA A 155 5.07 8.30 2.61
N TYR A 156 3.78 8.03 2.85
CA TYR A 156 3.09 8.57 4.02
C TYR A 156 3.77 8.13 5.33
N ALA A 157 4.11 6.85 5.47
CA ALA A 157 4.77 6.33 6.66
C ALA A 157 6.17 6.92 6.88
N ILE A 158 6.93 7.19 5.80
CA ILE A 158 8.25 7.83 5.88
C ILE A 158 8.15 9.32 6.20
N LEU A 159 7.28 10.05 5.50
CA LEU A 159 7.10 11.49 5.73
C LEU A 159 6.59 11.78 7.15
N GLU A 160 5.75 10.91 7.68
CA GLU A 160 5.30 10.97 9.07
C GLU A 160 6.45 10.84 10.08
N GLN A 161 7.60 10.24 9.72
CA GLN A 161 8.79 10.13 10.59
C GLN A 161 9.70 11.34 10.54
N GLN A 162 9.65 12.10 9.44
CA GLN A 162 10.59 13.21 9.18
C GLN A 162 10.08 14.56 9.68
N GLU A 163 8.76 14.70 9.84
CA GLU A 163 8.08 15.89 10.36
C GLU A 163 7.55 15.64 11.77
#